data_AF-A0A956TJC5-F1
#
_entry.id   AF-A0A956TJC5-F1
#
_cell.length_a   1.000
_cell.length_b   1.000
_cell.length_c   1.000
_cell.angle_alpha   90.00
_cell.angle_beta   90.00
_cell.angle_gamma   90.00
#
_symmetry.space_group_name_H-M   'P 1'
#
loop_
_entity.id
_entity.type
_entity.pdbx_description
1 polymer ?
#
loop_
_entity_poly.entity_id
_entity_poly.type
_entity_poly.pdbx_seq_one_letter_code
_entity_poly.pdbx_strand_id
1 'polypeptide(L)'
;MVHIADFVEIDDPIRLYVPQTVAGPPMTFDCKVKYVLKSTVLLQFPIEQADLAQSVVTAGMELESEFLKRGNEHALRMPTTVKAFKREKNTASALVEIPFDFKEYFRRRHVRIPARFPVRVTFFYQGEQKNLQGQSINMSGGGMRLTVYNHV
;
A
#
# COMPACT_ATOMS: atom_id res chain seq x y z
N MET A 1 -10.98 22.50 -10.96
CA MET A 1 -9.66 22.23 -10.39
C MET A 1 -9.83 21.01 -9.48
N VAL A 2 -9.09 19.93 -9.72
CA VAL A 2 -9.24 18.67 -8.96
C VAL A 2 -8.34 18.76 -7.72
N HIS A 3 -8.84 18.35 -6.55
CA HIS A 3 -8.11 18.39 -5.27
C HIS A 3 -7.70 16.97 -4.84
N ILE A 4 -6.59 16.81 -4.10
CA ILE A 4 -6.22 15.45 -3.64
C ILE A 4 -7.24 14.90 -2.63
N ALA A 5 -7.95 15.80 -1.97
CA ALA A 5 -9.11 15.51 -1.14
C ALA A 5 -10.25 14.80 -1.90
N ASP A 6 -10.28 14.85 -3.23
CA ASP A 6 -11.26 14.13 -4.05
C ASP A 6 -10.90 12.64 -4.21
N PHE A 7 -9.65 12.26 -3.89
CA PHE A 7 -9.12 10.90 -4.11
C PHE A 7 -8.69 10.18 -2.83
N VAL A 8 -8.46 10.93 -1.75
CA VAL A 8 -7.83 10.45 -0.52
C VAL A 8 -8.70 10.80 0.67
N GLU A 9 -9.07 9.80 1.46
CA GLU A 9 -9.88 9.97 2.66
C GLU A 9 -9.04 9.89 3.94
N ILE A 10 -9.59 10.40 5.05
CA ILE A 10 -8.97 10.21 6.36
C ILE A 10 -8.99 8.72 6.72
N ASP A 11 -7.91 8.26 7.34
CA ASP A 11 -7.62 6.86 7.66
C ASP A 11 -7.45 5.93 6.44
N ASP A 12 -7.30 6.49 5.24
CA ASP A 12 -6.86 5.70 4.09
C ASP A 12 -5.42 5.19 4.28
N PRO A 13 -5.16 3.93 3.91
CA PRO A 13 -3.81 3.41 3.86
C PRO A 13 -3.05 4.04 2.70
N ILE A 14 -1.84 4.49 3.00
CA ILE A 14 -0.93 5.10 2.04
C ILE A 14 0.46 4.54 2.26
N ARG A 15 1.12 4.16 1.17
CA ARG A 15 2.46 3.62 1.19
C ARG A 15 3.45 4.68 0.72
N LEU A 16 4.49 4.94 1.50
CA LEU A 16 5.58 5.83 1.11
C LEU A 16 6.78 5.01 0.66
N TYR A 17 7.33 5.35 -0.49
CA TYR A 17 8.55 4.79 -1.05
C TYR A 17 9.67 5.79 -0.89
N VAL A 18 10.51 5.56 0.10
CA VAL A 18 11.71 6.36 0.34
C VAL A 18 12.81 5.81 -0.56
N PRO A 19 13.33 6.60 -1.52
CA PRO A 19 14.39 6.15 -2.42
C PRO A 19 15.66 5.83 -1.62
N GLN A 20 16.61 5.15 -2.28
CA GLN A 20 17.92 4.92 -1.66
C GLN A 20 18.53 6.25 -1.23
N THR A 21 18.94 6.34 0.03
CA THR A 21 19.62 7.52 0.57
C THR A 21 21.04 7.14 0.96
N VAL A 22 21.85 8.13 1.32
CA VAL A 22 23.16 7.89 1.96
C VAL A 22 23.00 7.11 3.28
N ALA A 23 21.81 7.18 3.91
CA ALA A 23 21.50 6.50 5.15
C ALA A 23 21.06 5.02 4.99
N GLY A 24 20.85 4.51 3.76
CA GLY A 24 20.49 3.10 3.58
C GLY A 24 19.81 2.74 2.26
N PRO A 25 19.44 1.45 2.11
CA PRO A 25 18.70 0.96 0.95
C PRO A 25 17.33 1.62 0.83
N PRO A 26 16.65 1.50 -0.33
CA PRO A 26 15.26 1.94 -0.47
C PRO A 26 14.37 1.33 0.62
N MET A 27 13.49 2.15 1.20
CA MET A 27 12.59 1.74 2.27
C MET A 27 11.14 2.03 1.91
N THR A 28 10.25 1.30 2.56
CA THR A 28 8.81 1.47 2.35
C THR A 28 8.11 1.55 3.70
N PHE A 29 7.23 2.55 3.85
CA PHE A 29 6.44 2.77 5.06
C PHE A 29 4.96 2.67 4.74
N ASP A 30 4.22 1.89 5.53
CA ASP A 30 2.77 1.79 5.43
C ASP A 30 2.14 2.74 6.46
N CYS A 31 1.72 3.91 6.00
CA CYS A 31 1.19 4.99 6.80
C CYS A 31 -0.34 5.06 6.73
N LYS A 32 -0.93 5.91 7.57
CA LYS A 32 -2.33 6.32 7.48
C LYS A 32 -2.46 7.81 7.26
N VAL A 33 -3.43 8.19 6.44
CA VAL A 33 -3.82 9.60 6.27
C VAL A 33 -4.54 10.07 7.53
N LYS A 34 -4.09 11.17 8.12
CA LYS A 34 -4.75 11.79 9.29
C LYS A 34 -5.43 13.10 8.98
N TYR A 35 -4.97 13.79 7.94
CA TYR A 35 -5.56 15.04 7.52
C TYR A 35 -5.24 15.29 6.05
N VAL A 36 -6.16 15.93 5.34
CA VAL A 36 -5.98 16.34 3.94
C VAL A 36 -6.39 17.80 3.81
N LEU A 37 -5.53 18.61 3.21
CA LEU A 37 -5.79 20.01 2.93
C LEU A 37 -5.22 20.37 1.56
N LYS A 38 -6.10 20.55 0.57
CA LYS A 38 -5.75 20.92 -0.82
C LYS A 38 -4.80 19.91 -1.49
N SER A 39 -3.48 20.15 -1.44
CA SER A 39 -2.40 19.30 -1.96
C SER A 39 -1.52 18.74 -0.85
N THR A 40 -1.81 19.09 0.41
CA THR A 40 -1.01 18.69 1.56
C THR A 40 -1.73 17.60 2.35
N VAL A 41 -0.99 16.58 2.75
CA VAL A 41 -1.51 15.44 3.49
C VAL A 41 -0.67 15.26 4.76
N LEU A 42 -1.34 15.11 5.90
CA LEU A 42 -0.70 14.67 7.14
C LEU A 42 -0.76 13.15 7.22
N LEU A 43 0.40 12.54 7.35
CA LEU A 43 0.58 11.10 7.42
C LEU A 43 1.01 10.71 8.82
N GLN A 44 0.48 9.61 9.34
CA GLN A 44 0.92 8.99 10.57
C GLN A 44 1.59 7.65 10.27
N PHE A 45 2.77 7.46 10.84
CA PHE A 45 3.54 6.22 10.76
C PHE A 45 3.11 5.24 11.85
N PRO A 46 3.20 3.92 11.61
CA PRO A 46 3.09 2.92 12.66
C PRO A 46 4.14 3.15 13.75
N ILE A 47 3.78 2.89 15.00
CA ILE A 47 4.67 3.08 16.16
C ILE A 47 5.96 2.27 16.00
N GLU A 48 5.83 1.03 15.52
CA GLU A 48 6.93 0.09 15.26
C GLU A 48 7.93 0.62 14.22
N GLN A 49 7.52 1.54 13.35
CA GLN A 49 8.34 2.13 12.29
C GLN A 49 8.71 3.58 12.57
N ALA A 50 8.31 4.15 13.70
CA ALA A 50 8.43 5.58 13.98
C ALA A 50 9.90 6.04 14.09
N ASP A 51 10.74 5.26 14.75
CA ASP A 51 12.16 5.60 14.95
C ASP A 51 12.96 5.45 13.65
N LEU A 52 12.63 4.45 12.85
CA LEU A 52 13.21 4.27 11.51
C LEU A 52 12.78 5.40 10.57
N ALA A 53 11.50 5.78 10.59
CA ALA A 53 11.01 6.90 9.79
C ALA A 53 11.72 8.21 10.15
N GLN A 54 11.99 8.45 11.44
CA GLN A 54 12.70 9.64 11.88
C GLN A 54 14.12 9.76 11.34
N SER A 55 14.82 8.64 11.13
CA SER A 55 16.20 8.67 10.64
C SER A 55 16.31 8.82 9.12
N VAL A 56 15.25 8.50 8.36
CA VAL A 56 15.29 8.50 6.90
C VAL A 56 14.40 9.54 6.23
N VAL A 57 13.29 9.95 6.87
CA VAL A 57 12.33 10.89 6.30
C VAL A 57 12.68 12.32 6.73
N THR A 58 13.21 13.10 5.79
CA THR A 58 13.67 14.47 6.05
C THR A 58 12.84 15.50 5.28
N ALA A 59 12.71 16.70 5.84
CA ALA A 59 12.04 17.80 5.14
C ALA A 59 12.81 18.19 3.87
N GLY A 60 12.08 18.50 2.80
CA GLY A 60 12.61 18.76 1.46
C GLY A 60 12.85 17.51 0.62
N MET A 61 12.73 16.31 1.20
CA MET A 61 12.92 15.05 0.47
C MET A 61 11.79 14.82 -0.54
N GLU A 62 12.18 14.48 -1.77
CA GLU A 62 11.26 13.92 -2.77
C GLU A 62 11.22 12.40 -2.64
N LEU A 63 10.00 11.88 -2.58
CA LEU A 63 9.68 10.47 -2.47
C LEU A 63 8.45 10.16 -3.31
N GLU A 64 8.03 8.90 -3.37
CA GLU A 64 6.76 8.55 -4.00
C GLU A 64 5.76 8.07 -2.96
N SER A 65 4.53 8.55 -3.06
CA SER A 65 3.41 8.03 -2.29
C SER A 65 2.53 7.16 -3.17
N GLU A 66 1.93 6.14 -2.58
CA GLU A 66 0.94 5.30 -3.22
C GLU A 66 -0.32 5.18 -2.36
N PHE A 67 -1.44 5.59 -2.94
CA PHE A 67 -2.74 5.50 -2.33
C PHE A 67 -3.39 4.16 -2.66
N LEU A 68 -3.76 3.41 -1.61
CA LEU A 68 -4.45 2.15 -1.73
C LEU A 68 -5.93 2.38 -1.49
N LYS A 69 -6.69 2.71 -2.54
CA LYS A 69 -8.12 3.00 -2.40
C LYS A 69 -8.86 1.76 -1.90
N ARG A 70 -9.64 1.89 -0.82
CA ARG A 70 -10.40 0.76 -0.25
C ARG A 70 -11.36 0.19 -1.29
N GLY A 71 -11.24 -1.10 -1.58
CA GLY A 71 -12.16 -1.84 -2.46
C GLY A 71 -11.83 -1.82 -3.96
N ASN A 72 -10.88 -1.00 -4.41
CA ASN A 72 -10.52 -0.92 -5.83
C ASN A 72 -9.11 -1.46 -6.10
N GLU A 73 -8.92 -2.10 -7.26
CA GLU A 73 -7.61 -2.61 -7.73
C GLU A 73 -6.65 -1.49 -8.19
N HIS A 74 -7.07 -0.24 -8.02
CA HIS A 74 -6.38 0.96 -8.47
C HIS A 74 -5.45 1.46 -7.36
N ALA A 75 -4.19 1.65 -7.72
CA ALA A 75 -3.21 2.34 -6.90
C ALA A 75 -2.83 3.63 -7.63
N LEU A 76 -2.83 4.75 -6.90
CA LEU A 76 -2.38 6.02 -7.45
C LEU A 76 -1.00 6.31 -6.88
N ARG A 77 0.00 6.51 -7.74
CA ARG A 77 1.37 6.78 -7.31
C ARG A 77 1.74 8.15 -7.80
N MET A 78 2.20 8.92 -6.84
CA MET A 78 2.40 10.33 -7.02
C MET A 78 3.79 10.66 -6.47
N PRO A 79 4.57 11.49 -7.18
CA PRO A 79 5.70 12.13 -6.54
C PRO A 79 5.19 12.92 -5.32
N THR A 80 6.01 13.07 -4.30
CA THR A 80 5.57 13.63 -3.03
C THR A 80 6.76 14.26 -2.34
N THR A 81 6.59 15.48 -1.85
CA THR A 81 7.65 16.21 -1.16
C THR A 81 7.33 16.29 0.32
N VAL A 82 8.27 15.87 1.17
CA VAL A 82 8.12 16.02 2.62
C VAL A 82 8.28 17.49 2.98
N LYS A 83 7.24 18.12 3.54
CA LYS A 83 7.30 19.50 4.03
C LYS A 83 7.81 19.60 5.44
N ALA A 84 7.40 18.66 6.29
CA ALA A 84 7.83 18.60 7.68
C ALA A 84 7.72 17.16 8.20
N PHE A 85 8.54 16.84 9.20
CA PHE A 85 8.47 15.60 9.94
C PHE A 85 8.46 15.91 11.44
N LYS A 86 7.62 15.21 12.21
CA LYS A 86 7.51 15.36 13.65
C LYS A 86 7.44 13.99 14.33
N ARG A 87 8.32 13.76 15.29
CA ARG A 87 8.25 12.65 16.24
C ARG A 87 7.80 13.18 17.60
N GLU A 88 6.73 12.60 18.14
CA GLU A 88 6.30 12.75 19.54
C GLU A 88 6.45 11.41 20.24
N LYS A 89 6.39 11.32 21.58
CA LYS A 89 6.71 10.09 22.35
C LYS A 89 6.13 8.79 21.77
N ASN A 90 4.88 8.81 21.29
CA ASN A 90 4.18 7.61 20.81
C ASN A 90 3.73 7.69 19.34
N THR A 91 4.14 8.72 18.60
CA THR A 91 3.67 8.94 17.22
C THR A 91 4.78 9.54 16.36
N ALA A 92 4.84 9.14 15.10
CA ALA A 92 5.62 9.82 14.07
C ALA A 92 4.64 10.28 12.98
N SER A 93 4.80 11.53 12.54
CA SER A 93 3.96 12.11 11.50
C SER A 93 4.79 12.88 10.49
N ALA A 94 4.41 12.81 9.22
CA ALA A 94 4.98 13.63 8.16
C ALA A 94 3.88 14.47 7.52
N LEU A 95 4.16 15.76 7.34
CA LEU A 95 3.38 16.61 6.46
C LEU A 95 4.01 16.52 5.08
N VAL A 96 3.24 16.06 4.10
CA VAL A 96 3.72 15.88 2.73
C VAL A 96 2.88 16.71 1.76
N GLU A 97 3.50 17.21 0.71
CA GLU A 97 2.83 17.85 -0.42
C GLU A 97 2.85 16.91 -1.61
N ILE A 98 1.72 16.80 -2.29
CA ILE A 98 1.52 15.90 -3.40
C ILE A 98 1.05 16.75 -4.59
N PRO A 99 1.89 16.93 -5.62
CA PRO A 99 1.52 17.67 -6.81
C PRO A 99 0.41 16.97 -7.59
N PHE A 100 -0.36 17.75 -8.35
CA PHE A 100 -1.51 17.29 -9.12
C PHE A 100 -1.14 16.49 -10.39
N ASP A 101 0.14 16.26 -10.64
CA ASP A 101 0.61 15.43 -11.75
C ASP A 101 0.71 13.98 -11.29
N PHE A 102 -0.35 13.21 -11.53
CA PHE A 102 -0.41 11.80 -11.15
C PHE A 102 -0.43 10.89 -12.37
N LYS A 103 0.25 9.74 -12.23
CA LYS A 103 0.09 8.61 -13.14
C LYS A 103 -0.75 7.58 -12.44
N GLU A 104 -1.99 7.40 -12.88
CA GLU A 104 -2.78 6.24 -12.49
C GLU A 104 -2.12 4.99 -13.08
N TYR A 105 -1.90 3.96 -12.26
CA TYR A 105 -1.34 2.71 -12.75
C TYR A 105 -2.05 1.52 -12.11
N PHE A 106 -2.29 0.54 -12.97
CA PHE A 106 -2.84 -0.72 -12.56
C PHE A 106 -1.69 -1.62 -12.14
N ARG A 107 -1.57 -1.89 -10.84
CA ARG A 107 -0.62 -2.89 -10.33
C ARG A 107 -0.85 -4.27 -10.94
N ARG A 108 -2.10 -4.58 -11.28
CA ARG A 108 -2.49 -5.86 -11.84
C ARG A 108 -2.50 -5.76 -13.36
N ARG A 109 -1.68 -6.60 -14.02
CA ARG A 109 -1.73 -6.78 -15.48
C ARG A 109 -3.04 -7.39 -15.96
N HIS A 110 -3.74 -8.11 -15.08
CA HIS A 110 -5.01 -8.77 -15.39
C HIS A 110 -6.08 -8.35 -14.39
N VAL A 111 -7.22 -7.91 -14.93
CA VAL A 111 -8.44 -7.65 -14.16
C VAL A 111 -8.85 -8.91 -13.41
N ARG A 112 -9.17 -8.81 -12.11
CA ARG A 112 -9.81 -9.93 -11.41
C ARG A 112 -11.32 -9.85 -11.53
N ILE A 113 -11.93 -10.97 -11.88
CA ILE A 113 -13.36 -11.15 -11.85
C ILE A 113 -13.76 -11.95 -10.59
N PRO A 114 -14.88 -11.61 -9.94
CA PRO A 114 -15.47 -12.46 -8.92
C PRO A 114 -15.69 -13.87 -9.49
N ALA A 115 -15.25 -14.89 -8.76
CA ALA A 115 -15.34 -16.28 -9.17
C ALA A 115 -15.66 -17.09 -7.92
N ARG A 116 -16.79 -17.79 -7.91
CA ARG A 116 -17.27 -18.56 -6.75
C ARG A 116 -17.63 -19.97 -7.17
N PHE A 117 -16.61 -20.79 -7.38
CA PHE A 117 -16.76 -22.20 -7.70
C PHE A 117 -15.86 -23.06 -6.81
N PRO A 118 -16.22 -24.32 -6.55
CA PRO A 118 -15.37 -25.25 -5.80
C PRO A 118 -14.03 -25.45 -6.51
N VAL A 119 -12.94 -25.53 -5.74
CA VAL A 119 -11.58 -25.75 -6.25
C VAL A 119 -10.95 -26.91 -5.48
N ARG A 120 -10.29 -27.81 -6.22
CA ARG A 120 -9.39 -28.81 -5.66
C ARG A 120 -7.95 -28.44 -6.00
N VAL A 121 -7.08 -28.37 -5.00
CA VAL A 121 -5.65 -28.08 -5.17
C VAL A 121 -4.85 -29.32 -4.82
N THR A 122 -4.03 -29.79 -5.74
CA THR A 122 -3.11 -30.91 -5.52
C THR A 122 -1.68 -30.37 -5.54
N PHE A 123 -0.90 -30.68 -4.50
CA PHE A 123 0.48 -30.23 -4.38
C PHE A 123 1.35 -31.32 -3.74
N PHE A 124 2.67 -31.21 -3.91
CA PHE A 124 3.63 -32.11 -3.30
C PHE A 124 4.38 -31.38 -2.18
N TYR A 125 4.47 -31.97 -1.01
CA TYR A 125 5.22 -31.43 0.13
C TYR A 125 5.94 -32.57 0.85
N GLN A 126 7.25 -32.42 1.07
CA GLN A 126 8.10 -33.44 1.70
C GLN A 126 8.01 -34.82 1.03
N GLY A 127 7.83 -34.85 -0.30
CA GLY A 127 7.72 -36.10 -1.07
C GLY A 127 6.33 -36.75 -1.06
N GLU A 128 5.36 -36.19 -0.32
CA GLU A 128 3.99 -36.68 -0.28
C GLU A 128 3.05 -35.80 -1.11
N GLN A 129 2.13 -36.45 -1.84
CA GLN A 129 1.03 -35.76 -2.51
C GLN A 129 -0.05 -35.39 -1.48
N LYS A 130 -0.42 -34.11 -1.44
CA LYS A 130 -1.47 -33.57 -0.57
C LYS A 130 -2.59 -32.96 -1.42
N ASN A 131 -3.82 -33.05 -0.94
CA ASN A 131 -4.98 -32.47 -1.60
C ASN A 131 -5.71 -31.50 -0.67
N LEU A 132 -6.10 -30.35 -1.21
CA LEU A 132 -6.92 -29.36 -0.52
C LEU A 132 -8.21 -29.17 -1.29
N GLN A 133 -9.28 -28.87 -0.55
CA GLN A 133 -10.53 -28.41 -1.11
C GLN A 133 -10.85 -27.01 -0.59
N GLY A 134 -11.35 -26.18 -1.50
CA GLY A 134 -11.69 -24.79 -1.21
C GLY A 134 -12.74 -24.24 -2.16
N GLN A 135 -12.99 -22.94 -2.06
CA GLN A 135 -13.84 -22.19 -2.98
C GLN A 135 -13.08 -20.97 -3.47
N SER A 136 -13.18 -20.69 -4.76
CA SER A 136 -12.63 -19.46 -5.33
C SER A 136 -13.37 -18.23 -4.79
N ILE A 137 -12.65 -17.13 -4.68
CA ILE A 137 -13.18 -15.81 -4.33
C ILE A 137 -13.16 -14.90 -5.57
N ASN A 138 -11.99 -14.87 -6.24
CA ASN A 138 -11.78 -14.14 -7.49
C ASN A 138 -10.66 -14.78 -8.30
N MET A 139 -10.67 -14.53 -9.61
CA MET A 139 -9.65 -15.02 -10.54
C MET A 139 -9.29 -13.97 -11.58
N SER A 140 -8.08 -14.06 -12.13
CA SER A 140 -7.65 -13.35 -13.32
C SER A 140 -6.80 -14.25 -14.21
N GLY A 141 -6.40 -13.74 -15.38
CA GLY A 141 -5.46 -14.44 -16.27
C GLY A 141 -4.11 -14.79 -15.63
N GLY A 142 -3.75 -14.16 -14.50
CA GLY A 142 -2.50 -14.41 -13.78
C GLY A 142 -2.63 -15.27 -12.52
N GLY A 143 -3.85 -15.63 -12.08
CA GLY A 143 -4.02 -16.46 -10.88
C GLY A 143 -5.38 -16.34 -10.20
N MET A 144 -5.53 -17.04 -9.08
CA MET A 144 -6.81 -17.17 -8.35
C MET A 144 -6.61 -17.04 -6.84
N ARG A 145 -7.52 -16.33 -6.17
CA ARG A 145 -7.65 -16.33 -4.71
C ARG A 145 -8.75 -17.31 -4.32
N LEU A 146 -8.48 -18.15 -3.34
CA LEU A 146 -9.42 -19.13 -2.81
C LEU A 146 -9.34 -19.21 -1.29
N THR A 147 -10.43 -19.64 -0.66
CA THR A 147 -10.45 -20.04 0.75
C THR A 147 -10.42 -21.57 0.81
N VAL A 148 -9.52 -22.13 1.60
CA VAL A 148 -9.40 -23.58 1.82
C VAL A 148 -10.27 -23.95 3.02
N TYR A 149 -11.06 -25.02 2.91
CA TYR A 149 -11.93 -25.48 4.00
C TYR A 149 -11.50 -26.81 4.60
N ASN A 150 -10.69 -27.63 3.91
CA ASN A 150 -10.23 -28.92 4.42
C ASN A 150 -8.84 -29.31 3.88
N HIS A 151 -8.04 -29.95 4.74
CA HIS A 151 -6.95 -30.86 4.35
C HIS A 151 -7.55 -32.25 4.12
N VAL A 152 -7.31 -32.85 2.96
CA VAL A 152 -7.66 -34.25 2.66
C VAL A 152 -6.39 -35.04 2.40
#